data_AF-A0A923QHF1-F1
#
_entry.id   AF-A0A923QHF1-F1
#
_cell.length_a   1.000
_cell.length_b   1.000
_cell.length_c   1.000
_cell.angle_alpha   90.00
_cell.angle_beta   90.00
_cell.angle_gamma   90.00
#
_symmetry.space_group_name_H-M   'P 1'
#
loop_
_entity.id
_entity.type
_entity.pdbx_description
1 polymer ?
#
loop_
_entity_poly.entity_id
_entity_poly.type
_entity_poly.pdbx_seq_one_letter_code
_entity_poly.pdbx_strand_id
1 'polypeptide(L)'
;MDKRHYIHCLGGRLGGDADTAAADVDDIVTALRADTRGHLILYFHGGLVTRKAGLEIAERLTPLCLGGGHPVFYVWESGAWETIRKNLLELAEEPVFKQLLRKLLEYTSNRIDGVSAARSIVPGNVDPQKVKEAVDKFFANPSKQTVPYRDLEAAAKGGAARSSAISVDEAEIQADLQSDVEFAQALATLPELKPSTRSALGGAVVAERRSPFSEAVADKVSEGPGARGIVTWFKVAMMVKDILVNVLRRHGSSRDHGLYATVVEEIVREVKLGGSGLNEWGKALQWNRMKQDTMDAFGPDENVHAGTALLARLKRAVDDGYALRRISLIGHSTGAIYIAHWLDMAKALLLPPAQFDVLLAPAITYQRFDECLTCHQTRIGHFRMFCMRDALERDDQVWGEDGELEAQHDGRRFIYPSSLLYLVSGIHESTGQGGDLKDAPDMPLLGMERFHALREMCTN
;
A
#
# COMPACT_ATOMS: atom_id res chain seq x y z
N MET A 1 23.67 0.48 19.14
CA MET A 1 23.92 -0.60 18.16
C MET A 1 25.34 -0.54 17.61
N ASP A 2 26.02 -1.69 17.51
CA ASP A 2 27.37 -1.81 16.94
C ASP A 2 27.34 -1.67 15.40
N LYS A 3 28.21 -0.82 14.84
CA LYS A 3 28.30 -0.53 13.40
C LYS A 3 28.65 -1.76 12.55
N ARG A 4 29.26 -2.79 13.12
CA ARG A 4 29.60 -4.04 12.41
C ARG A 4 28.40 -4.93 12.08
N HIS A 5 27.21 -4.53 12.55
CA HIS A 5 25.97 -5.27 12.38
C HIS A 5 24.89 -4.51 11.63
N TYR A 6 25.14 -3.30 11.10
CA TYR A 6 24.14 -2.62 10.29
C TYR A 6 24.75 -1.78 9.15
N ILE A 7 23.99 -1.65 8.07
CA ILE A 7 24.27 -0.73 6.97
C ILE A 7 23.07 0.21 6.89
N HIS A 8 23.26 1.46 7.30
CA HIS A 8 22.28 2.50 7.11
C HIS A 8 22.47 3.17 5.74
N CYS A 9 21.40 3.32 4.98
CA CYS A 9 21.42 3.97 3.67
C CYS A 9 20.17 4.81 3.43
N LEU A 10 20.33 5.87 2.65
CA LEU A 10 19.24 6.77 2.24
C LEU A 10 19.15 6.77 0.72
N GLY A 11 17.97 6.48 0.15
CA GLY A 11 17.80 6.35 -1.30
C GLY A 11 18.75 5.33 -1.93
N GLY A 12 19.07 4.26 -1.21
CA GLY A 12 20.03 3.22 -1.61
C GLY A 12 21.52 3.59 -1.45
N ARG A 13 21.85 4.79 -0.97
CA ARG A 13 23.22 5.30 -0.93
C ARG A 13 23.82 5.36 0.47
N LEU A 14 25.13 5.16 0.55
CA LEU A 14 26.00 5.35 1.71
C LEU A 14 26.45 6.81 1.83
N GLY A 15 26.84 7.20 3.03
CA GLY A 15 27.33 8.55 3.33
C GLY A 15 26.28 9.65 3.17
N GLY A 16 26.73 10.91 3.23
CA GLY A 16 25.83 12.06 3.28
C GLY A 16 25.01 12.04 4.56
N ASP A 17 23.68 12.02 4.42
CA ASP A 17 22.73 11.93 5.54
C ASP A 17 22.61 10.50 6.11
N ALA A 18 23.16 9.49 5.42
CA ALA A 18 23.33 8.15 5.96
C ALA A 18 24.63 8.04 6.79
N ASP A 19 24.55 7.41 7.97
CA ASP A 19 25.65 7.33 8.94
C ASP A 19 26.61 6.15 8.74
N THR A 20 26.38 5.31 7.72
CA THR A 20 27.31 4.27 7.29
C THR A 20 28.18 4.81 6.15
N ALA A 21 29.50 4.83 6.39
CA ALA A 21 30.50 5.12 5.38
C ALA A 21 30.97 3.83 4.68
N ALA A 22 31.62 3.96 3.53
CA ALA A 22 32.22 2.82 2.83
C ALA A 22 33.20 2.02 3.70
N ALA A 23 33.98 2.70 4.54
CA ALA A 23 34.91 2.07 5.49
C ALA A 23 34.20 1.25 6.58
N ASP A 24 33.00 1.64 7.01
CA ASP A 24 32.21 0.85 7.96
C ASP A 24 31.83 -0.53 7.34
N VAL A 25 31.64 -0.59 6.01
CA VAL A 25 31.39 -1.86 5.30
C VAL A 25 32.63 -2.74 5.25
N ASP A 26 33.83 -2.15 5.18
CA ASP A 26 35.09 -2.89 5.29
C ASP A 26 35.24 -3.51 6.69
N ASP A 27 34.85 -2.79 7.73
CA ASP A 27 34.83 -3.29 9.12
C ASP A 27 33.82 -4.43 9.30
N ILE A 28 32.65 -4.34 8.67
CA ILE A 28 31.64 -5.42 8.65
C ILE A 28 32.24 -6.70 8.03
N VAL A 29 32.88 -6.60 6.87
CA VAL A 29 33.46 -7.77 6.19
C VAL A 29 34.66 -8.30 6.96
N THR A 30 35.45 -7.44 7.61
CA THR A 30 36.54 -7.86 8.50
C THR A 30 36.01 -8.66 9.70
N ALA A 31 34.93 -8.19 10.33
CA ALA A 31 34.27 -8.91 11.42
C ALA A 31 33.69 -10.27 10.96
N LEU A 32 33.05 -10.31 9.80
CA LEU A 32 32.55 -11.54 9.18
C LEU A 32 33.70 -12.54 8.91
N ARG A 33 34.85 -12.07 8.43
CA ARG A 33 36.03 -12.93 8.19
C ARG A 33 36.58 -13.56 9.47
N ALA A 34 36.44 -12.88 10.61
CA ALA A 34 36.79 -13.43 11.92
C ALA A 34 35.80 -14.50 12.40
N ASP A 35 34.58 -14.55 11.85
CA ASP A 35 33.61 -15.60 12.12
C ASP A 35 33.89 -16.87 11.31
N THR A 36 34.47 -17.86 11.99
CA THR A 36 34.87 -19.16 11.41
C THR A 36 33.70 -20.00 10.86
N ARG A 37 32.44 -19.65 11.19
CA ARG A 37 31.26 -20.36 10.66
C ARG A 37 31.06 -20.10 9.18
N GLY A 38 31.54 -18.97 8.66
CA GLY A 38 31.35 -18.61 7.25
C GLY A 38 29.89 -18.38 6.88
N HIS A 39 29.07 -17.88 7.82
CA HIS A 39 27.64 -17.68 7.62
C HIS A 39 27.27 -16.21 7.83
N LEU A 40 26.83 -15.55 6.77
CA LEU A 40 26.31 -14.19 6.80
C LEU A 40 24.78 -14.22 6.87
N ILE A 41 24.20 -13.43 7.77
CA ILE A 41 22.74 -13.25 7.87
C ILE A 41 22.42 -11.81 7.51
N LEU A 42 21.72 -11.59 6.41
CA LEU A 42 21.26 -10.28 5.97
C LEU A 42 19.79 -10.11 6.32
N TYR A 43 19.47 -8.98 6.95
CA TYR A 43 18.09 -8.61 7.25
C TYR A 43 17.72 -7.31 6.54
N PHE A 44 16.65 -7.35 5.75
CA PHE A 44 16.08 -6.21 5.05
C PHE A 44 14.69 -5.95 5.62
N HIS A 45 14.52 -4.83 6.32
CA HIS A 45 13.20 -4.43 6.83
C HIS A 45 12.29 -3.91 5.71
N GLY A 46 11.01 -3.73 6.03
CA GLY A 46 10.00 -3.16 5.12
C GLY A 46 10.13 -1.65 4.96
N GLY A 47 9.64 -1.10 3.86
CA GLY A 47 9.95 0.28 3.46
C GLY A 47 9.06 1.36 4.07
N LEU A 48 8.63 1.19 5.30
CA LEU A 48 7.88 2.18 6.08
C LEU A 48 8.43 2.25 7.51
N VAL A 49 9.75 2.16 7.62
CA VAL A 49 10.50 2.06 8.87
C VAL A 49 11.48 3.21 8.91
N THR A 50 11.39 4.03 9.96
CA THR A 50 12.37 5.10 10.21
C THR A 50 13.71 4.50 10.60
N ARG A 51 14.81 5.25 10.44
CA ARG A 51 16.13 4.80 10.90
C ARG A 51 16.11 4.34 12.36
N LYS A 52 15.45 5.11 13.23
CA LYS A 52 15.35 4.79 14.66
C LYS A 52 14.71 3.42 14.87
N ALA A 53 13.54 3.18 14.27
CA ALA A 53 12.84 1.90 14.38
C ALA A 53 13.64 0.76 13.74
N GLY A 54 14.31 0.99 12.61
CA GLY A 54 15.18 0.00 11.98
C GLY A 54 16.36 -0.41 12.85
N LEU A 55 16.98 0.55 13.56
CA LEU A 55 18.04 0.25 14.52
C LEU A 55 17.52 -0.47 15.77
N GLU A 56 16.33 -0.12 16.27
CA GLU A 56 15.69 -0.84 17.38
C GLU A 56 15.37 -2.30 16.99
N ILE A 57 14.91 -2.54 15.75
CA ILE A 57 14.74 -3.89 15.20
C ILE A 57 16.08 -4.62 15.16
N ALA A 58 17.13 -3.98 14.64
CA ALA A 58 18.47 -4.57 14.56
C ALA A 58 19.00 -4.95 15.95
N GLU A 59 18.89 -4.06 16.93
CA GLU A 59 19.33 -4.29 18.30
C GLU A 59 18.59 -5.44 18.97
N ARG A 60 17.26 -5.52 18.78
CA ARG A 60 16.43 -6.60 19.31
C ARG A 60 16.73 -7.96 18.67
N LEU A 61 17.00 -8.00 17.36
CA LEU A 61 17.18 -9.25 16.62
C LEU A 61 18.62 -9.75 16.59
N THR A 62 19.61 -8.88 16.80
CA THR A 62 21.03 -9.24 16.77
C THR A 62 21.38 -10.42 17.70
N PRO A 63 20.95 -10.44 18.98
CA PRO A 63 21.24 -11.57 19.87
C PRO A 63 20.68 -12.90 19.37
N LEU A 64 19.54 -12.88 18.67
CA LEU A 64 18.91 -14.08 18.12
C LEU A 64 19.68 -14.61 16.90
N CYS A 65 20.23 -13.70 16.08
CA CYS A 65 20.97 -14.07 14.88
C CYS A 65 22.42 -14.47 15.16
N LEU A 66 23.06 -13.89 16.18
CA LEU A 66 24.47 -14.15 16.53
C LEU A 66 24.75 -15.63 16.84
N GLY A 67 23.74 -16.39 17.30
CA GLY A 67 23.87 -17.84 17.49
C GLY A 67 24.03 -18.63 16.18
N GLY A 68 23.52 -18.11 15.06
CA GLY A 68 23.51 -18.78 13.76
C GLY A 68 24.61 -18.33 12.79
N GLY A 69 25.02 -17.06 12.82
CA GLY A 69 26.01 -16.46 11.91
C GLY A 69 26.29 -15.00 12.26
N HIS A 70 27.00 -14.28 11.39
CA HIS A 70 27.25 -12.84 11.54
C HIS A 70 26.07 -12.04 10.95
N PRO A 71 25.26 -11.33 11.75
CA PRO A 71 24.14 -10.57 11.24
C PRO A 71 24.55 -9.19 10.73
N VAL A 72 23.94 -8.76 9.63
CA VAL A 72 24.00 -7.40 9.11
C VAL A 72 22.59 -6.95 8.72
N PHE A 73 22.14 -5.88 9.35
CA PHE A 73 20.82 -5.28 9.12
C PHE A 73 20.92 -4.11 8.15
N TYR A 74 20.25 -4.20 7.00
CA TYR A 74 20.05 -3.07 6.12
C TYR A 74 18.96 -2.19 6.71
N VAL A 75 19.36 -1.00 7.17
CA VAL A 75 18.47 0.06 7.65
C VAL A 75 18.33 1.08 6.51
N TRP A 76 17.16 1.22 5.93
CA TRP A 76 16.95 2.09 4.77
C TRP A 76 15.70 2.94 4.93
N GLU A 77 15.82 4.23 4.66
CA GLU A 77 14.70 5.16 4.83
C GLU A 77 14.09 5.53 3.48
N SER A 78 12.77 5.44 3.38
CA SER A 78 12.01 5.74 2.16
C SER A 78 11.10 6.97 2.27
N GLY A 79 10.84 7.47 3.48
CA GLY A 79 9.92 8.60 3.77
C GLY A 79 8.45 8.39 3.37
N ALA A 80 8.10 7.21 2.85
CA ALA A 80 6.76 6.93 2.35
C ALA A 80 5.72 6.75 3.49
N TRP A 81 6.18 6.39 4.69
CA TRP A 81 5.33 6.11 5.84
C TRP A 81 4.60 7.33 6.35
N GLU A 82 5.35 8.40 6.60
CA GLU A 82 4.85 9.66 7.13
C GLU A 82 3.79 10.23 6.18
N THR A 83 4.00 10.06 4.87
CA THR A 83 3.07 10.50 3.85
C THR A 83 1.80 9.63 3.80
N ILE A 84 1.92 8.29 3.74
CA ILE A 84 0.74 7.41 3.76
C ILE A 84 -0.14 7.70 4.98
N ARG A 85 0.48 7.77 6.16
CA ARG A 85 -0.22 8.09 7.42
C ARG A 85 -0.87 9.47 7.35
N LYS A 86 -0.13 10.52 6.96
CA LYS A 86 -0.68 11.88 6.82
C LYS A 86 -1.89 11.90 5.90
N ASN A 87 -1.83 11.19 4.77
CA ASN A 87 -2.88 11.19 3.77
C ASN A 87 -4.14 10.49 4.29
N LEU A 88 -4.00 9.36 4.98
CA LEU A 88 -5.14 8.66 5.59
C LEU A 88 -5.78 9.49 6.73
N LEU A 89 -4.96 10.15 7.55
CA LEU A 89 -5.44 11.08 8.58
C LEU A 89 -6.17 12.30 8.00
N GLU A 90 -5.68 12.84 6.88
CA GLU A 90 -6.31 13.97 6.20
C GLU A 90 -7.66 13.60 5.59
N LEU A 91 -7.79 12.40 5.00
CA LEU A 91 -9.06 11.85 4.50
C LEU A 91 -10.11 11.75 5.61
N ALA A 92 -9.70 11.40 6.84
CA ALA A 92 -10.59 11.33 8.00
C ALA A 92 -11.34 12.65 8.28
N GLU A 93 -10.75 13.76 7.88
CA GLU A 93 -11.27 15.11 8.13
C GLU A 93 -11.86 15.76 6.87
N GLU A 94 -11.88 15.05 5.73
CA GLU A 94 -12.24 15.60 4.42
C GLU A 94 -13.75 15.49 4.14
N PRO A 95 -14.54 16.58 4.13
CA PRO A 95 -15.99 16.52 4.01
C PRO A 95 -16.46 15.85 2.72
N VAL A 96 -15.79 16.11 1.60
CA VAL A 96 -16.13 15.52 0.31
C VAL A 96 -15.88 14.01 0.32
N PHE A 97 -14.78 13.55 0.93
CA PHE A 97 -14.50 12.13 1.10
C PHE A 97 -15.59 11.43 1.93
N LYS A 98 -16.00 12.02 3.06
CA LYS A 98 -17.05 11.46 3.93
C LYS A 98 -18.36 11.25 3.16
N GLN A 99 -18.75 12.24 2.36
CA GLN A 99 -19.99 12.18 1.60
C GLN A 99 -19.90 11.26 0.38
N LEU A 100 -18.75 11.19 -0.31
CA LEU A 100 -18.49 10.18 -1.34
C LEU A 100 -18.59 8.77 -0.76
N LEU A 101 -17.93 8.50 0.36
CA LEU A 101 -17.98 7.22 1.06
C LEU A 101 -19.41 6.83 1.43
N ARG A 102 -20.20 7.76 2.01
CA ARG A 102 -21.61 7.51 2.34
C ARG A 102 -22.42 7.11 1.11
N LYS A 103 -22.41 7.92 0.05
CA LYS A 103 -23.22 7.67 -1.16
C LYS A 103 -22.76 6.42 -1.89
N LEU A 104 -21.46 6.14 -1.95
CA LEU A 104 -20.96 4.93 -2.59
C LEU A 104 -21.30 3.67 -1.81
N LEU A 105 -21.26 3.69 -0.47
CA LEU A 105 -21.76 2.58 0.35
C LEU A 105 -23.26 2.35 0.10
N GLU A 106 -24.06 3.42 0.07
CA GLU A 106 -25.50 3.34 -0.24
C GLU A 106 -25.77 2.72 -1.62
N TYR A 107 -25.15 3.26 -2.67
CA TYR A 107 -25.33 2.79 -4.04
C TYR A 107 -24.84 1.37 -4.26
N THR A 108 -23.74 1.00 -3.60
CA THR A 108 -23.13 -0.31 -3.72
C THR A 108 -23.96 -1.36 -3.00
N SER A 109 -24.37 -1.12 -1.75
CA SER A 109 -25.21 -2.06 -1.00
C SER A 109 -26.55 -2.29 -1.69
N ASN A 110 -27.15 -1.25 -2.28
CA ASN A 110 -28.37 -1.39 -3.09
C ASN A 110 -28.23 -2.29 -4.33
N ARG A 111 -26.99 -2.53 -4.80
CA ARG A 111 -26.70 -3.25 -6.05
C ARG A 111 -26.04 -4.61 -5.85
N ILE A 112 -25.53 -4.88 -4.65
CA ILE A 112 -24.86 -6.14 -4.28
C ILE A 112 -25.84 -7.12 -3.61
N ASP A 113 -26.90 -6.64 -2.96
CA ASP A 113 -27.87 -7.49 -2.27
C ASP A 113 -29.04 -7.91 -3.17
N GLY A 114 -28.90 -9.07 -3.82
CA GLY A 114 -29.94 -9.69 -4.65
C GLY A 114 -30.30 -11.12 -4.22
N VAL A 115 -31.33 -11.25 -3.35
CA VAL A 115 -32.05 -12.49 -2.96
C VAL A 115 -31.36 -13.41 -1.92
N SER A 116 -31.42 -13.01 -0.65
CA SER A 116 -31.86 -13.81 0.51
C SER A 116 -31.32 -13.21 1.82
N ALA A 117 -31.97 -12.16 2.32
CA ALA A 117 -31.98 -11.94 3.76
C ALA A 117 -32.97 -12.95 4.36
N ALA A 118 -32.45 -14.02 4.97
CA ALA A 118 -33.23 -14.73 5.96
C ALA A 118 -33.65 -13.68 7.02
N ARG A 119 -34.94 -13.30 6.98
CA ARG A 119 -35.64 -12.29 7.80
C ARG A 119 -35.64 -10.83 7.32
N SER A 120 -35.82 -10.56 6.02
CA SER A 120 -36.72 -9.47 5.61
C SER A 120 -37.23 -9.68 4.18
N ILE A 121 -38.56 -9.55 4.05
CA ILE A 121 -39.32 -9.73 2.82
C ILE A 121 -39.20 -8.43 2.02
N VAL A 122 -38.46 -8.47 0.90
CA VAL A 122 -38.51 -7.63 -0.33
C VAL A 122 -37.07 -7.39 -0.84
N PRO A 123 -36.76 -7.65 -2.13
CA PRO A 123 -35.50 -7.25 -2.75
C PRO A 123 -35.46 -5.72 -2.95
N GLY A 124 -34.34 -5.07 -2.59
CA GLY A 124 -33.99 -3.74 -3.14
C GLY A 124 -34.53 -2.51 -2.40
N ASN A 125 -34.17 -2.30 -1.13
CA ASN A 125 -34.13 -0.95 -0.56
C ASN A 125 -33.21 -0.94 0.68
N VAL A 126 -31.93 -0.67 0.47
CA VAL A 126 -31.06 -0.21 1.56
C VAL A 126 -31.56 1.17 1.95
N ASP A 127 -31.98 1.31 3.20
CA ASP A 127 -32.45 2.57 3.76
C ASP A 127 -31.29 3.59 3.78
N PRO A 128 -31.36 4.68 2.98
CA PRO A 128 -30.30 5.69 2.93
C PRO A 128 -30.01 6.29 4.31
N GLN A 129 -31.03 6.40 5.17
CA GLN A 129 -30.89 6.91 6.52
C GLN A 129 -30.04 5.98 7.39
N LYS A 130 -30.16 4.66 7.25
CA LYS A 130 -29.32 3.70 7.98
C LYS A 130 -27.87 3.74 7.51
N VAL A 131 -27.63 3.92 6.22
CA VAL A 131 -26.27 4.09 5.69
C VAL A 131 -25.64 5.34 6.31
N LYS A 132 -26.39 6.44 6.31
CA LYS A 132 -25.97 7.69 6.93
C LYS A 132 -25.64 7.52 8.41
N GLU A 133 -26.55 6.93 9.19
CA GLU A 133 -26.35 6.68 10.62
C GLU A 133 -25.11 5.82 10.91
N ALA A 134 -24.85 4.80 10.09
CA ALA A 134 -23.65 3.96 10.22
C ALA A 134 -22.37 4.77 9.96
N VAL A 135 -22.36 5.60 8.92
CA VAL A 135 -21.21 6.45 8.57
C VAL A 135 -21.00 7.57 9.61
N ASP A 136 -22.07 8.21 10.08
CA ASP A 136 -22.00 9.24 11.12
C ASP A 136 -21.49 8.66 12.44
N LYS A 137 -21.97 7.47 12.83
CA LYS A 137 -21.49 6.74 14.02
C LYS A 137 -20.00 6.44 13.92
N PHE A 138 -19.52 6.04 12.74
CA PHE A 138 -18.11 5.81 12.49
C PHE A 138 -17.29 7.08 12.67
N PHE A 139 -17.63 8.17 11.98
CA PHE A 139 -16.86 9.40 12.07
C PHE A 139 -16.94 10.10 13.43
N ALA A 140 -18.02 9.87 14.21
CA ALA A 140 -18.13 10.36 15.58
C ALA A 140 -17.23 9.59 16.56
N ASN A 141 -16.99 8.31 16.33
CA ASN A 141 -16.11 7.49 17.16
C ASN A 141 -15.40 6.42 16.30
N PRO A 142 -14.33 6.80 15.56
CA PRO A 142 -13.68 5.89 14.64
C PRO A 142 -13.01 4.74 15.40
N SER A 143 -13.55 3.53 15.25
CA SER A 143 -13.02 2.33 15.87
C SER A 143 -13.27 1.13 14.96
N LYS A 144 -12.56 0.04 15.22
CA LYS A 144 -12.77 -1.24 14.54
C LYS A 144 -14.25 -1.67 14.53
N GLN A 145 -14.98 -1.40 15.61
CA GLN A 145 -16.39 -1.80 15.79
C GLN A 145 -17.39 -0.83 15.14
N THR A 146 -16.97 0.37 14.78
CA THR A 146 -17.87 1.35 14.14
C THR A 146 -17.73 1.39 12.63
N VAL A 147 -16.75 0.69 12.04
CA VAL A 147 -16.60 0.56 10.58
C VAL A 147 -17.91 0.07 9.93
N PRO A 148 -18.53 0.87 9.04
CA PRO A 148 -19.77 0.49 8.36
C PRO A 148 -19.59 -0.78 7.52
N TYR A 149 -20.55 -1.71 7.61
CA TYR A 149 -20.59 -2.93 6.81
C TYR A 149 -19.34 -3.82 6.93
N ARG A 150 -18.60 -3.73 8.03
CA ARG A 150 -17.39 -4.56 8.26
C ARG A 150 -17.66 -6.05 8.18
N ASP A 151 -18.76 -6.50 8.80
CA ASP A 151 -19.14 -7.91 8.85
C ASP A 151 -20.06 -8.31 7.68
N LEU A 152 -20.19 -7.47 6.65
CA LEU A 152 -21.01 -7.79 5.48
C LEU A 152 -20.28 -8.84 4.64
N GLU A 153 -20.68 -10.09 4.80
CA GLU A 153 -20.31 -11.15 3.88
C GLU A 153 -21.15 -11.03 2.61
N ALA A 154 -20.47 -10.77 1.50
CA ALA A 154 -21.04 -10.80 0.16
C ALA A 154 -21.80 -12.12 -0.08
N ALA A 155 -23.12 -12.07 -0.27
CA ALA A 155 -23.83 -13.24 -0.77
C ALA A 155 -23.26 -13.61 -2.15
N ALA A 156 -22.74 -14.84 -2.27
CA ALA A 156 -21.83 -15.33 -3.31
C ALA A 156 -22.37 -15.39 -4.76
N LYS A 157 -23.05 -14.34 -5.26
CA LYS A 157 -23.56 -14.27 -6.63
C LYS A 157 -22.90 -13.13 -7.40
N GLY A 158 -21.60 -13.31 -7.71
CA GLY A 158 -20.84 -12.35 -8.51
C GLY A 158 -21.43 -12.00 -9.89
N GLY A 159 -22.41 -12.78 -10.39
CA GLY A 159 -23.18 -12.46 -11.61
C GLY A 159 -24.14 -11.27 -11.47
N ALA A 160 -24.73 -11.07 -10.28
CA ALA A 160 -25.64 -9.94 -10.03
C ALA A 160 -24.88 -8.62 -10.02
N ALA A 161 -23.77 -8.54 -9.27
CA ALA A 161 -22.92 -7.35 -9.23
C ALA A 161 -22.32 -7.00 -10.61
N ARG A 162 -21.92 -8.01 -11.40
CA ARG A 162 -21.49 -7.80 -12.80
C ARG A 162 -22.58 -7.18 -13.67
N SER A 163 -23.82 -7.62 -13.50
CA SER A 163 -24.96 -7.08 -14.25
C SER A 163 -25.30 -5.66 -13.78
N SER A 164 -25.31 -5.42 -12.47
CA SER A 164 -25.52 -4.10 -11.86
C SER A 164 -24.47 -3.07 -12.30
N ALA A 165 -23.22 -3.50 -12.52
CA ALA A 165 -22.15 -2.62 -13.02
C ALA A 165 -22.40 -2.13 -14.45
N ILE A 166 -23.13 -2.88 -15.26
CA ILE A 166 -23.48 -2.52 -16.65
C ILE A 166 -24.64 -1.52 -16.66
N SER A 167 -25.56 -1.63 -15.70
CA SER A 167 -26.78 -0.82 -15.63
C SER A 167 -26.64 0.45 -14.78
N VAL A 168 -25.42 0.91 -14.48
CA VAL A 168 -25.22 2.16 -13.74
C VAL A 168 -25.48 3.35 -14.67
N ASP A 169 -26.54 4.10 -14.38
CA ASP A 169 -26.93 5.31 -15.11
C ASP A 169 -26.35 6.57 -14.41
N GLU A 170 -25.63 7.41 -15.16
CA GLU A 170 -25.12 8.68 -14.60
C GLU A 170 -26.24 9.69 -14.31
N ALA A 171 -27.35 9.64 -15.05
CA ALA A 171 -28.44 10.61 -14.89
C ALA A 171 -29.17 10.41 -13.57
N GLU A 172 -29.40 9.16 -13.17
CA GLU A 172 -29.95 8.79 -11.86
C GLU A 172 -29.03 9.26 -10.72
N ILE A 173 -27.72 8.99 -10.85
CA ILE A 173 -26.72 9.43 -9.88
C ILE A 173 -26.71 10.96 -9.79
N GLN A 174 -26.75 11.66 -10.93
CA GLN A 174 -26.74 13.11 -10.94
C GLN A 174 -27.97 13.70 -10.23
N ALA A 175 -29.16 13.17 -10.53
CA ALA A 175 -30.41 13.64 -9.94
C ALA A 175 -30.42 13.45 -8.41
N ASP A 176 -29.98 12.29 -7.95
CA ASP A 176 -29.87 11.99 -6.51
C ASP A 176 -28.89 12.94 -5.81
N LEU A 177 -27.65 13.04 -6.32
CA LEU A 177 -26.61 13.88 -5.71
C LEU A 177 -26.97 15.38 -5.69
N GLN A 178 -27.71 15.86 -6.70
CA GLN A 178 -28.20 17.25 -6.75
C GLN A 178 -29.25 17.54 -5.68
N SER A 179 -30.02 16.54 -5.29
CA SER A 179 -31.04 16.66 -4.24
C SER A 179 -30.49 16.49 -2.82
N ASP A 180 -29.26 15.95 -2.69
CA ASP A 180 -28.61 15.69 -1.42
C ASP A 180 -27.90 16.94 -0.88
N VAL A 181 -28.53 17.58 0.12
CA VAL A 181 -28.06 18.83 0.72
C VAL A 181 -26.68 18.67 1.38
N GLU A 182 -26.42 17.56 2.05
CA GLU A 182 -25.13 17.34 2.74
C GLU A 182 -24.01 17.11 1.73
N PHE A 183 -24.29 16.42 0.63
CA PHE A 183 -23.33 16.23 -0.46
C PHE A 183 -23.01 17.56 -1.14
N ALA A 184 -24.03 18.38 -1.44
CA ALA A 184 -23.84 19.71 -2.01
C ALA A 184 -23.03 20.63 -1.07
N GLN A 185 -23.34 20.60 0.24
CA GLN A 185 -22.56 21.33 1.25
C GLN A 185 -21.10 20.88 1.32
N ALA A 186 -20.84 19.57 1.21
CA ALA A 186 -19.47 19.07 1.14
C ALA A 186 -18.74 19.59 -0.11
N LEU A 187 -19.37 19.58 -1.28
CA LEU A 187 -18.80 20.17 -2.50
C LEU A 187 -18.51 21.67 -2.35
N ALA A 188 -19.31 22.41 -1.57
CA ALA A 188 -19.07 23.84 -1.31
C ALA A 188 -17.76 24.12 -0.55
N THR A 189 -17.18 23.11 0.11
CA THR A 189 -15.87 23.21 0.78
C THR A 189 -14.69 23.15 -0.19
N LEU A 190 -14.90 22.76 -1.45
CA LEU A 190 -13.83 22.65 -2.44
C LEU A 190 -13.09 23.98 -2.64
N PRO A 191 -11.78 23.91 -2.93
CA PRO A 191 -10.97 25.09 -3.14
C PRO A 191 -11.36 25.85 -4.41
N GLU A 192 -11.16 27.16 -4.37
CA GLU A 192 -11.24 28.06 -5.54
C GLU A 192 -12.60 28.12 -6.24
N LEU A 193 -13.67 27.67 -5.56
CA LEU A 193 -15.03 27.87 -6.03
C LEU A 193 -15.40 29.36 -6.10
N LYS A 194 -16.09 29.75 -7.18
CA LYS A 194 -16.68 31.08 -7.28
C LYS A 194 -17.69 31.29 -6.15
N PRO A 195 -17.80 32.50 -5.56
CA PRO A 195 -18.74 32.76 -4.47
C PRO A 195 -20.19 32.39 -4.81
N SER A 196 -20.64 32.62 -6.05
CA SER A 196 -21.96 32.23 -6.53
C SER A 196 -22.15 30.71 -6.55
N THR A 197 -21.16 29.96 -7.05
CA THR A 197 -21.15 28.49 -7.06
C THR A 197 -21.16 27.93 -5.64
N ARG A 198 -20.33 28.47 -4.75
CA ARG A 198 -20.29 28.07 -3.34
C ARG A 198 -21.62 28.32 -2.64
N SER A 199 -22.22 29.49 -2.84
CA SER A 199 -23.54 29.83 -2.29
C SER A 199 -24.64 28.90 -2.78
N ALA A 200 -24.63 28.57 -4.07
CA ALA A 200 -25.61 27.65 -4.67
C ALA A 200 -25.50 26.22 -4.14
N LEU A 201 -24.31 25.78 -3.73
CA LEU A 201 -24.05 24.43 -3.21
C LEU A 201 -24.27 24.31 -1.69
N GLY A 202 -23.85 25.32 -0.91
CA GLY A 202 -23.71 25.18 0.55
C GLY A 202 -24.70 25.96 1.41
N GLY A 203 -25.46 26.89 0.84
CA GLY A 203 -26.07 27.95 1.66
C GLY A 203 -24.99 28.84 2.31
N ALA A 204 -25.40 29.87 3.04
CA ALA A 204 -24.47 30.92 3.49
C ALA A 204 -23.33 30.38 4.40
N VAL A 205 -22.10 30.80 4.08
CA VAL A 205 -20.84 30.64 4.85
C VAL A 205 -20.38 29.19 5.07
N VAL A 206 -19.89 28.55 4.01
CA VAL A 206 -19.07 27.33 4.09
C VAL A 206 -17.59 27.69 3.95
N ALA A 207 -16.77 27.28 4.92
CA ALA A 207 -15.33 27.51 4.87
C ALA A 207 -14.66 26.60 3.81
N GLU A 208 -13.76 27.18 3.03
CA GLU A 208 -12.95 26.44 2.08
C GLU A 208 -11.96 25.52 2.82
N ARG A 209 -11.86 24.27 2.35
CA ARG A 209 -10.87 23.30 2.83
C ARG A 209 -9.88 23.01 1.72
N ARG A 210 -8.61 23.34 1.96
CA ARG A 210 -7.50 22.99 1.07
C ARG A 210 -6.82 21.74 1.58
N SER A 211 -7.07 20.65 0.88
CA SER A 211 -6.32 19.42 0.97
C SER A 211 -5.98 18.96 -0.45
N PRO A 212 -4.93 18.17 -0.62
CA PRO A 212 -4.64 17.45 -1.85
C PRO A 212 -5.84 16.71 -2.42
N PHE A 213 -6.65 16.09 -1.56
CA PHE A 213 -7.89 15.44 -1.97
C PHE A 213 -8.88 16.45 -2.55
N SER A 214 -9.14 17.56 -1.84
CA SER A 214 -10.10 18.56 -2.28
C SER A 214 -9.64 19.30 -3.54
N GLU A 215 -8.34 19.58 -3.68
CA GLU A 215 -7.71 20.12 -4.90
C GLU A 215 -7.92 19.17 -6.10
N ALA A 216 -7.63 17.88 -5.93
CA ALA A 216 -7.80 16.88 -6.99
C ALA A 216 -9.27 16.69 -7.40
N VAL A 217 -10.19 16.68 -6.43
CA VAL A 217 -11.64 16.64 -6.73
C VAL A 217 -12.07 17.92 -7.46
N ALA A 218 -11.65 19.10 -6.99
CA ALA A 218 -11.99 20.38 -7.61
C ALA A 218 -11.56 20.45 -9.08
N ASP A 219 -10.36 19.97 -9.40
CA ASP A 219 -9.87 19.88 -10.78
C ASP A 219 -10.72 18.95 -11.63
N LYS A 220 -11.10 17.79 -11.08
CA LYS A 220 -11.84 16.76 -11.81
C LYS A 220 -13.28 17.16 -12.12
N VAL A 221 -13.92 17.91 -11.24
CA VAL A 221 -15.33 18.32 -11.38
C VAL A 221 -15.52 19.69 -12.05
N SER A 222 -14.41 20.39 -12.36
CA SER A 222 -14.41 21.67 -13.08
C SER A 222 -14.45 21.48 -14.61
N GLU A 223 -14.99 22.45 -15.36
CA GLU A 223 -15.20 22.30 -16.82
C GLU A 223 -13.90 22.16 -17.65
N GLY A 224 -12.73 22.56 -17.13
CA GLY A 224 -11.42 22.42 -17.77
C GLY A 224 -10.41 23.49 -17.30
N PRO A 225 -9.20 23.55 -17.88
CA PRO A 225 -8.20 24.58 -17.57
C PRO A 225 -8.79 25.98 -17.82
N GLY A 226 -8.94 26.80 -16.77
CA GLY A 226 -9.55 28.13 -16.84
C GLY A 226 -11.03 28.24 -16.41
N ALA A 227 -11.73 27.11 -16.24
CA ALA A 227 -13.06 27.04 -15.63
C ALA A 227 -13.02 26.57 -14.17
N ARG A 228 -11.82 26.53 -13.59
CA ARG A 228 -11.58 26.20 -12.18
C ARG A 228 -12.43 27.13 -11.31
N GLY A 229 -13.26 26.51 -10.46
CA GLY A 229 -14.22 27.21 -9.60
C GLY A 229 -15.69 27.11 -10.01
N ILE A 230 -16.03 26.42 -11.11
CA ILE A 230 -17.40 26.02 -11.47
C ILE A 230 -17.52 24.50 -11.33
N VAL A 231 -18.41 24.03 -10.46
CA VAL A 231 -18.71 22.59 -10.32
C VAL A 231 -19.70 22.16 -11.39
N THR A 232 -19.36 21.11 -12.14
CA THR A 232 -20.24 20.50 -13.13
C THR A 232 -20.85 19.22 -12.56
N TRP A 233 -22.16 19.23 -12.27
CA TRP A 233 -22.85 18.05 -11.70
C TRP A 233 -22.72 16.80 -12.55
N PHE A 234 -22.72 16.93 -13.88
CA PHE A 234 -22.45 15.81 -14.78
C PHE A 234 -21.06 15.18 -14.53
N LYS A 235 -20.01 15.98 -14.33
CA LYS A 235 -18.65 15.47 -14.01
C LYS A 235 -18.60 14.83 -12.62
N VAL A 236 -19.32 15.37 -11.64
CA VAL A 236 -19.49 14.77 -10.32
C VAL A 236 -20.14 13.38 -10.44
N ALA A 237 -21.23 13.28 -11.19
CA ALA A 237 -21.95 12.02 -11.40
C ALA A 237 -21.10 10.99 -12.15
N MET A 238 -20.36 11.40 -13.17
CA MET A 238 -19.41 10.54 -13.89
C MET A 238 -18.31 9.99 -12.96
N MET A 239 -17.72 10.84 -12.11
CA MET A 239 -16.74 10.40 -11.12
C MET A 239 -17.33 9.35 -10.16
N VAL A 240 -18.53 9.60 -9.62
CA VAL A 240 -19.19 8.65 -8.71
C VAL A 240 -19.58 7.35 -9.42
N LYS A 241 -20.04 7.43 -10.67
CA LYS A 241 -20.32 6.28 -11.53
C LYS A 241 -19.07 5.42 -11.75
N ASP A 242 -17.94 6.04 -12.11
CA ASP A 242 -16.70 5.31 -12.37
C ASP A 242 -16.22 4.55 -11.12
N ILE A 243 -16.30 5.18 -9.94
CA ILE A 243 -16.00 4.54 -8.66
C ILE A 243 -16.94 3.36 -8.41
N LEU A 244 -18.26 3.59 -8.49
CA LEU A 244 -19.28 2.57 -8.23
C LEU A 244 -19.13 1.36 -9.16
N VAL A 245 -18.92 1.60 -10.46
CA VAL A 245 -18.70 0.53 -11.44
C VAL A 245 -17.47 -0.30 -11.09
N ASN A 246 -16.37 0.32 -10.66
CA ASN A 246 -15.15 -0.41 -10.29
C ASN A 246 -15.34 -1.22 -8.99
N VAL A 247 -16.03 -0.67 -7.99
CA VAL A 247 -16.40 -1.41 -6.77
C VAL A 247 -17.23 -2.64 -7.12
N LEU A 248 -18.28 -2.48 -7.93
CA LEU A 248 -19.15 -3.58 -8.36
C LEU A 248 -18.42 -4.64 -9.19
N ARG A 249 -17.48 -4.23 -10.06
CA ARG A 249 -16.63 -5.16 -10.83
C ARG A 249 -15.71 -5.98 -9.93
N ARG A 250 -15.08 -5.35 -8.93
CA ARG A 250 -14.21 -6.05 -7.96
C ARG A 250 -15.02 -7.04 -7.14
N HIS A 251 -16.17 -6.62 -6.63
CA HIS A 251 -17.07 -7.53 -5.93
C HIS A 251 -17.56 -8.68 -6.84
N GLY A 252 -17.99 -8.38 -8.06
CA GLY A 252 -18.49 -9.37 -9.01
C GLY A 252 -17.45 -10.40 -9.48
N SER A 253 -16.16 -10.11 -9.28
CA SER A 253 -15.02 -10.98 -9.54
C SER A 253 -14.38 -11.54 -8.27
N SER A 254 -14.96 -11.30 -7.09
CA SER A 254 -14.40 -11.71 -5.78
C SER A 254 -12.99 -11.18 -5.52
N ARG A 255 -12.74 -9.98 -6.05
CA ARG A 255 -11.50 -9.19 -5.95
C ARG A 255 -11.63 -7.96 -5.05
N ASP A 256 -12.73 -7.88 -4.29
CA ASP A 256 -12.94 -6.86 -3.27
C ASP A 256 -12.17 -7.21 -1.99
N HIS A 257 -11.86 -6.16 -1.22
CA HIS A 257 -11.18 -6.20 0.09
C HIS A 257 -12.19 -6.12 1.24
N GLY A 258 -13.46 -6.50 1.01
CA GLY A 258 -14.59 -6.09 1.82
C GLY A 258 -15.18 -4.76 1.34
N LEU A 259 -16.48 -4.56 1.59
CA LEU A 259 -17.24 -3.44 1.01
C LEU A 259 -16.61 -2.07 1.35
N TYR A 260 -16.39 -1.80 2.63
CA TYR A 260 -15.86 -0.51 3.09
C TYR A 260 -14.47 -0.22 2.52
N ALA A 261 -13.52 -1.14 2.70
CA ALA A 261 -12.15 -0.96 2.21
C ALA A 261 -12.10 -0.77 0.69
N THR A 262 -12.88 -1.57 -0.07
CA THR A 262 -12.96 -1.44 -1.53
C THR A 262 -13.50 -0.08 -1.96
N VAL A 263 -14.54 0.44 -1.29
CA VAL A 263 -15.07 1.78 -1.59
C VAL A 263 -14.01 2.85 -1.33
N VAL A 264 -13.29 2.78 -0.19
CA VAL A 264 -12.20 3.71 0.12
C VAL A 264 -11.10 3.65 -0.95
N GLU A 265 -10.70 2.46 -1.38
CA GLU A 265 -9.69 2.26 -2.42
C GLU A 265 -10.10 2.89 -3.74
N GLU A 266 -11.31 2.60 -4.22
CA GLU A 266 -11.77 3.09 -5.51
C GLU A 266 -11.99 4.62 -5.48
N ILE A 267 -12.40 5.21 -4.35
CA ILE A 267 -12.42 6.67 -4.18
C ILE A 267 -11.00 7.26 -4.35
N VAL A 268 -10.02 6.71 -3.62
CA VAL A 268 -8.64 7.22 -3.65
C VAL A 268 -8.02 7.07 -5.04
N ARG A 269 -8.32 5.97 -5.74
CA ARG A 269 -7.85 5.70 -7.11
C ARG A 269 -8.50 6.63 -8.13
N GLU A 270 -9.81 6.86 -8.05
CA GLU A 270 -10.52 7.73 -9.00
C GLU A 270 -10.12 9.19 -8.86
N VAL A 271 -9.93 9.68 -7.64
CA VAL A 271 -9.43 11.03 -7.36
C VAL A 271 -7.93 11.15 -7.72
N LYS A 272 -7.31 10.06 -8.20
CA LYS A 272 -5.91 9.99 -8.64
C LYS A 272 -4.91 10.48 -7.60
N LEU A 273 -5.22 10.27 -6.32
CA LEU A 273 -4.22 10.37 -5.25
C LEU A 273 -3.29 9.16 -5.25
N GLY A 274 -2.95 8.64 -6.43
CA GLY A 274 -2.31 7.36 -6.68
C GLY A 274 -2.09 7.08 -8.18
N GLY A 275 -2.10 8.10 -9.03
CA GLY A 275 -1.90 8.00 -10.48
C GLY A 275 -0.48 8.33 -10.94
N SER A 276 -0.06 7.82 -12.11
CA SER A 276 1.19 8.17 -12.83
C SER A 276 1.18 9.53 -13.55
N GLY A 277 0.14 10.35 -13.37
CA GLY A 277 0.04 11.70 -13.94
C GLY A 277 0.69 12.76 -13.05
N LEU A 278 1.31 13.76 -13.70
CA LEU A 278 2.09 14.90 -13.17
C LEU A 278 1.35 15.88 -12.22
N ASN A 279 0.57 15.39 -11.26
CA ASN A 279 0.08 16.19 -10.15
C ASN A 279 0.78 15.69 -8.88
N GLU A 280 1.34 16.61 -8.09
CA GLU A 280 2.27 16.51 -6.95
C GLU A 280 1.85 15.60 -5.76
N TRP A 281 1.09 14.52 -5.97
CA TRP A 281 0.60 13.60 -4.94
C TRP A 281 0.71 12.14 -5.39
N GLY A 282 1.93 11.74 -5.73
CA GLY A 282 2.29 10.40 -6.15
C GLY A 282 2.38 9.41 -5.00
N LYS A 283 1.25 8.89 -4.54
CA LYS A 283 1.22 7.69 -3.69
C LYS A 283 1.73 6.44 -4.42
N ALA A 284 1.48 6.35 -5.73
CA ALA A 284 2.14 5.38 -6.61
C ALA A 284 3.62 5.76 -6.81
N LEU A 285 3.96 7.05 -6.93
CA LEU A 285 5.37 7.48 -6.98
C LEU A 285 6.14 7.15 -5.70
N GLN A 286 5.53 7.15 -4.52
CA GLN A 286 6.23 6.83 -3.27
C GLN A 286 6.44 5.33 -3.07
N TRP A 287 5.45 4.50 -3.36
CA TRP A 287 5.67 3.05 -3.40
C TRP A 287 6.67 2.67 -4.51
N ASN A 288 6.55 3.27 -5.70
CA ASN A 288 7.54 3.09 -6.77
C ASN A 288 8.90 3.70 -6.39
N ARG A 289 8.95 4.77 -5.59
CA ARG A 289 10.18 5.34 -5.04
C ARG A 289 10.82 4.40 -4.04
N MET A 290 10.06 3.76 -3.16
CA MET A 290 10.57 2.69 -2.29
C MET A 290 11.20 1.57 -3.10
N LYS A 291 10.51 1.09 -4.15
CA LYS A 291 11.06 0.08 -5.08
C LYS A 291 12.33 0.61 -5.75
N GLN A 292 12.32 1.86 -6.21
CA GLN A 292 13.46 2.54 -6.81
C GLN A 292 14.63 2.66 -5.83
N ASP A 293 14.42 2.99 -4.57
CA ASP A 293 15.47 3.10 -3.55
C ASP A 293 16.15 1.74 -3.32
N THR A 294 15.38 0.64 -3.36
CA THR A 294 15.97 -0.72 -3.31
C THR A 294 16.82 -1.02 -4.54
N MET A 295 16.45 -0.52 -5.72
CA MET A 295 17.23 -0.68 -6.95
C MET A 295 18.46 0.24 -6.97
N ASP A 296 18.30 1.48 -6.50
CA ASP A 296 19.35 2.49 -6.38
C ASP A 296 20.45 2.03 -5.42
N ALA A 297 20.21 1.04 -4.56
CA ALA A 297 21.24 0.41 -3.75
C ALA A 297 22.26 -0.42 -4.53
N PHE A 298 22.03 -0.67 -5.81
CA PHE A 298 22.84 -1.56 -6.65
C PHE A 298 23.45 -0.86 -7.87
N GLY A 299 23.73 0.44 -7.77
CA GLY A 299 24.51 1.16 -8.79
C GLY A 299 26.00 0.72 -8.83
N PRO A 300 26.77 1.18 -9.83
CA PRO A 300 28.10 0.64 -10.12
C PRO A 300 29.19 1.05 -9.13
N ASP A 301 29.04 2.18 -8.42
CA ASP A 301 30.02 2.66 -7.46
C ASP A 301 29.89 1.95 -6.10
N GLU A 302 30.84 1.07 -5.80
CA GLU A 302 30.89 0.29 -4.56
C GLU A 302 31.16 1.11 -3.29
N ASN A 303 31.47 2.40 -3.39
CA ASN A 303 31.63 3.28 -2.23
C ASN A 303 30.39 4.15 -1.98
N VAL A 304 29.45 4.15 -2.93
CA VAL A 304 28.22 4.94 -2.86
C VAL A 304 27.00 4.05 -2.67
N HIS A 305 26.89 2.93 -3.38
CA HIS A 305 25.67 2.13 -3.41
C HIS A 305 25.70 1.00 -2.37
N ALA A 306 24.79 1.04 -1.39
CA ALA A 306 24.87 0.23 -0.17
C ALA A 306 24.82 -1.29 -0.42
N GLY A 307 24.05 -1.73 -1.40
CA GLY A 307 23.97 -3.14 -1.82
C GLY A 307 25.24 -3.58 -2.54
N THR A 308 25.69 -2.81 -3.54
CA THR A 308 26.95 -3.06 -4.27
C THR A 308 28.15 -3.05 -3.34
N ALA A 309 28.18 -2.13 -2.37
CA ALA A 309 29.29 -1.95 -1.44
C ALA A 309 29.62 -3.24 -0.68
N LEU A 310 28.61 -3.87 -0.07
CA LEU A 310 28.79 -5.12 0.66
C LEU A 310 29.15 -6.26 -0.30
N LEU A 311 28.43 -6.40 -1.41
CA LEU A 311 28.65 -7.49 -2.38
C LEU A 311 30.06 -7.47 -2.98
N ALA A 312 30.58 -6.30 -3.34
CA ALA A 312 31.92 -6.17 -3.89
C ALA A 312 33.00 -6.56 -2.87
N ARG A 313 32.81 -6.18 -1.60
CA ARG A 313 33.73 -6.53 -0.50
C ARG A 313 33.66 -8.01 -0.14
N LEU A 314 32.46 -8.61 -0.15
CA LEU A 314 32.28 -10.05 0.00
C LEU A 314 32.97 -10.82 -1.11
N LYS A 315 32.83 -10.37 -2.37
CA LYS A 315 33.52 -10.99 -3.49
C LYS A 315 35.04 -10.96 -3.32
N ARG A 316 35.62 -9.79 -2.99
CA ARG A 316 37.05 -9.68 -2.69
C ARG A 316 37.49 -10.62 -1.58
N ALA A 317 36.74 -10.68 -0.48
CA ALA A 317 37.06 -11.58 0.63
C ALA A 317 37.08 -13.05 0.19
N VAL A 318 36.12 -13.47 -0.64
CA VAL A 318 36.05 -14.85 -1.17
C VAL A 318 37.19 -15.12 -2.16
N ASP A 319 37.50 -14.17 -3.05
CA ASP A 319 38.63 -14.27 -3.97
C ASP A 319 39.97 -14.36 -3.21
N ASP A 320 40.07 -13.72 -2.03
CA ASP A 320 41.19 -13.79 -1.09
C ASP A 320 41.19 -15.06 -0.21
N GLY A 321 40.29 -16.01 -0.47
CA GLY A 321 40.24 -17.32 0.19
C GLY A 321 39.33 -17.42 1.41
N TYR A 322 38.49 -16.42 1.70
CA TYR A 322 37.46 -16.55 2.74
C TYR A 322 36.41 -17.58 2.33
N ALA A 323 36.24 -18.62 3.15
CA ALA A 323 35.25 -19.66 2.93
C ALA A 323 33.85 -19.20 3.38
N LEU A 324 33.19 -18.36 2.58
CA LEU A 324 31.79 -18.00 2.76
C LEU A 324 30.90 -19.19 2.38
N ARG A 325 30.36 -19.89 3.38
CA ARG A 325 29.64 -21.15 3.20
C ARG A 325 28.14 -20.96 2.95
N ARG A 326 27.56 -19.95 3.60
CA ARG A 326 26.11 -19.77 3.68
C ARG A 326 25.73 -18.30 3.78
N ILE A 327 24.63 -17.93 3.14
CA ILE A 327 24.06 -16.58 3.25
C ILE A 327 22.55 -16.72 3.49
N SER A 328 22.06 -16.27 4.64
CA SER A 328 20.62 -16.18 4.92
C SER A 328 20.13 -14.77 4.57
N LEU A 329 19.11 -14.68 3.73
CA LEU A 329 18.45 -13.45 3.30
C LEU A 329 17.05 -13.39 3.93
N ILE A 330 16.86 -12.46 4.86
CA ILE A 330 15.59 -12.27 5.58
C ILE A 330 14.96 -10.95 5.13
N GLY A 331 13.75 -11.01 4.56
CA GLY A 331 13.07 -9.86 3.99
C GLY A 331 11.67 -9.67 4.55
N HIS A 332 11.37 -8.47 5.06
CA HIS A 332 10.03 -8.06 5.45
C HIS A 332 9.46 -7.03 4.47
N SER A 333 8.20 -7.15 4.09
CA SER A 333 7.49 -6.31 3.12
C SER A 333 8.35 -6.06 1.86
N THR A 334 8.66 -4.80 1.52
CA THR A 334 9.53 -4.43 0.39
C THR A 334 10.98 -4.90 0.52
N GLY A 335 11.42 -5.37 1.69
CA GLY A 335 12.70 -6.08 1.83
C GLY A 335 12.80 -7.31 0.92
N ALA A 336 11.66 -7.91 0.53
CA ALA A 336 11.63 -8.97 -0.48
C ALA A 336 12.07 -8.47 -1.88
N ILE A 337 11.72 -7.23 -2.24
CA ILE A 337 12.15 -6.59 -3.49
C ILE A 337 13.66 -6.31 -3.43
N TYR A 338 14.14 -5.83 -2.28
CA TYR A 338 15.56 -5.63 -2.03
C TYR A 338 16.36 -6.94 -2.19
N ILE A 339 15.86 -8.06 -1.64
CA ILE A 339 16.46 -9.38 -1.81
C ILE A 339 16.53 -9.79 -3.28
N ALA A 340 15.49 -9.54 -4.08
CA ALA A 340 15.51 -9.85 -5.50
C ALA A 340 16.63 -9.08 -6.23
N HIS A 341 16.77 -7.78 -5.97
CA HIS A 341 17.88 -6.98 -6.51
C HIS A 341 19.26 -7.43 -5.99
N TRP A 342 19.33 -7.84 -4.73
CA TRP A 342 20.55 -8.36 -4.13
C TRP A 342 21.01 -9.64 -4.84
N LEU A 343 20.10 -10.57 -5.13
CA LEU A 343 20.40 -11.81 -5.86
C LEU A 343 20.81 -11.52 -7.32
N ASP A 344 20.15 -10.56 -7.97
CA ASP A 344 20.53 -10.09 -9.31
C ASP A 344 21.99 -9.61 -9.34
N MET A 345 22.35 -8.73 -8.40
CA MET A 345 23.72 -8.19 -8.30
C MET A 345 24.73 -9.25 -7.87
N ALA A 346 24.38 -10.15 -6.94
CA ALA A 346 25.26 -11.25 -6.52
C ALA A 346 25.59 -12.21 -7.67
N LYS A 347 24.67 -12.38 -8.62
CA LYS A 347 24.91 -13.13 -9.86
C LYS A 347 25.78 -12.32 -10.81
N ALA A 348 25.50 -11.03 -11.02
CA ALA A 348 26.27 -10.16 -11.91
C ALA A 348 27.75 -10.05 -11.49
N LEU A 349 28.02 -9.97 -10.19
CA LEU A 349 29.38 -9.95 -9.65
C LEU A 349 30.05 -11.33 -9.61
N LEU A 350 29.37 -12.41 -10.03
CA LEU A 350 29.89 -13.77 -9.98
C LEU A 350 30.34 -14.19 -8.57
N LEU A 351 29.58 -13.79 -7.53
CA LEU A 351 29.84 -14.29 -6.19
C LEU A 351 29.70 -15.83 -6.23
N PRO A 352 30.72 -16.60 -5.80
CA PRO A 352 30.69 -18.06 -5.87
C PRO A 352 29.43 -18.64 -5.22
N PRO A 353 28.99 -19.84 -5.61
CA PRO A 353 27.72 -20.41 -5.17
C PRO A 353 27.75 -20.74 -3.66
N ALA A 354 27.53 -19.73 -2.82
CA ALA A 354 26.96 -19.92 -1.50
C ALA A 354 25.52 -20.39 -1.68
N GLN A 355 25.09 -21.33 -0.84
CA GLN A 355 23.66 -21.62 -0.72
C GLN A 355 22.98 -20.43 -0.05
N PHE A 356 21.99 -19.86 -0.74
CA PHE A 356 21.11 -18.86 -0.17
C PHE A 356 19.96 -19.53 0.55
N ASP A 357 19.68 -19.08 1.77
CA ASP A 357 18.41 -19.35 2.41
C ASP A 357 17.58 -18.09 2.43
N VAL A 358 16.34 -18.20 1.98
CA VAL A 358 15.48 -17.05 1.79
C VAL A 358 14.27 -17.16 2.71
N LEU A 359 14.11 -16.20 3.60
CA LEU A 359 13.00 -16.08 4.54
C LEU A 359 12.23 -14.79 4.26
N LEU A 360 10.97 -14.89 3.85
CA LEU A 360 10.18 -13.73 3.43
C LEU A 360 8.88 -13.59 4.22
N ALA A 361 8.55 -12.36 4.61
CA ALA A 361 7.19 -11.89 4.86
C ALA A 361 6.91 -10.80 3.80
N PRO A 362 6.62 -11.16 2.55
CA PRO A 362 6.91 -10.31 1.41
C PRO A 362 5.80 -9.30 1.06
N ALA A 363 6.21 -8.19 0.42
CA ALA A 363 5.35 -7.33 -0.38
C ALA A 363 6.04 -7.11 -1.73
N ILE A 364 5.92 -8.11 -2.60
CA ILE A 364 6.50 -8.19 -3.94
C ILE A 364 5.48 -8.80 -4.90
N THR A 365 5.43 -8.31 -6.14
CA THR A 365 4.51 -8.86 -7.13
C THR A 365 4.90 -10.28 -7.53
N TYR A 366 3.91 -11.08 -7.92
CA TYR A 366 4.15 -12.42 -8.46
C TYR A 366 5.11 -12.39 -9.65
N GLN A 367 4.96 -11.42 -10.55
CA GLN A 367 5.83 -11.26 -11.71
C GLN A 367 7.30 -11.07 -11.32
N ARG A 368 7.59 -10.11 -10.42
CA ARG A 368 8.98 -9.82 -10.05
C ARG A 368 9.62 -10.98 -9.29
N PHE A 369 8.84 -11.71 -8.48
CA PHE A 369 9.36 -12.87 -7.78
C PHE A 369 9.57 -14.08 -8.71
N ASP A 370 8.72 -14.28 -9.70
CA ASP A 370 8.89 -15.30 -10.73
C ASP A 370 10.16 -15.08 -11.56
N GLU A 371 10.44 -13.82 -11.95
CA GLU A 371 11.69 -13.43 -12.59
C GLU A 371 12.92 -13.75 -11.72
N CYS A 372 12.81 -13.47 -10.41
CA CYS A 372 13.85 -13.77 -9.42
C CYS A 372 14.11 -15.28 -9.32
N LEU A 373 13.06 -16.10 -9.15
CA LEU A 373 13.20 -17.56 -9.07
C LEU A 373 13.76 -18.14 -10.36
N THR A 374 13.26 -17.71 -11.52
CA THR A 374 13.76 -18.16 -12.83
C THR A 374 15.25 -17.92 -12.96
N CYS A 375 15.75 -16.78 -12.46
CA CYS A 375 17.16 -16.41 -12.54
C CYS A 375 18.06 -17.10 -11.50
N HIS A 376 17.53 -17.42 -10.32
CA HIS A 376 18.34 -17.71 -9.12
C HIS A 376 17.97 -19.00 -8.37
N GLN A 377 16.94 -19.73 -8.77
CA GLN A 377 16.46 -20.93 -8.07
C GLN A 377 17.55 -21.97 -7.78
N THR A 378 18.54 -22.13 -8.67
CA THR A 378 19.65 -23.07 -8.48
C THR A 378 20.62 -22.67 -7.37
N ARG A 379 20.56 -21.42 -6.90
CA ARG A 379 21.37 -20.89 -5.80
C ARG A 379 20.61 -20.85 -4.46
N ILE A 380 19.30 -21.04 -4.47
CA ILE A 380 18.46 -21.02 -3.27
C ILE A 380 18.34 -22.45 -2.74
N GLY A 381 18.95 -22.71 -1.58
CA GLY A 381 18.91 -24.02 -0.93
C GLY A 381 17.65 -24.25 -0.10
N HIS A 382 17.24 -23.25 0.68
CA HIS A 382 16.03 -23.30 1.48
C HIS A 382 15.20 -22.03 1.29
N PHE A 383 13.88 -22.20 1.28
CA PHE A 383 12.92 -21.11 1.14
C PHE A 383 11.82 -21.25 2.19
N ARG A 384 11.51 -20.16 2.88
CA ARG A 384 10.35 -20.07 3.78
C ARG A 384 9.63 -18.75 3.57
N MET A 385 8.33 -18.82 3.37
CA MET A 385 7.47 -17.64 3.26
C MET A 385 6.43 -17.64 4.37
N PHE A 386 6.25 -16.48 4.99
CA PHE A 386 5.19 -16.20 5.94
C PHE A 386 4.11 -15.41 5.22
N CYS A 387 2.89 -15.93 5.27
CA CYS A 387 1.72 -15.37 4.61
C CYS A 387 0.67 -14.99 5.66
N MET A 388 -0.21 -14.07 5.30
CA MET A 388 -1.40 -13.75 6.09
C MET A 388 -2.65 -14.29 5.39
N ARG A 389 -3.59 -14.76 6.22
CA ARG A 389 -4.89 -15.26 5.76
C ARG A 389 -5.78 -14.10 5.37
N ASP A 390 -6.67 -14.31 4.40
CA ASP A 390 -7.53 -13.25 3.88
C ASP A 390 -8.37 -12.57 4.98
N ALA A 391 -8.91 -13.39 5.89
CA ALA A 391 -9.67 -12.89 7.04
C ALA A 391 -8.84 -12.06 8.01
N LEU A 392 -7.54 -12.35 8.16
CA LEU A 392 -6.65 -11.56 9.01
C LEU A 392 -6.26 -10.24 8.33
N GLU A 393 -6.02 -10.26 7.02
CA GLU A 393 -5.73 -9.05 6.24
C GLU A 393 -6.90 -8.04 6.28
N ARG A 394 -8.14 -8.54 6.17
CA ARG A 394 -9.37 -7.73 6.29
C ARG A 394 -9.62 -7.23 7.72
N ASP A 395 -9.06 -7.90 8.72
CA ASP A 395 -9.29 -7.61 10.14
C ASP A 395 -8.09 -6.88 10.79
N ASP A 396 -7.27 -6.24 9.98
CA ASP A 396 -6.05 -5.54 10.40
C ASP A 396 -6.21 -4.01 10.30
N GLN A 397 -5.13 -3.29 10.58
CA GLN A 397 -5.03 -1.83 10.48
C GLN A 397 -3.67 -1.43 9.94
N VAL A 398 -3.63 -0.37 9.13
CA VAL A 398 -2.39 0.09 8.48
C VAL A 398 -1.31 0.51 9.49
N TRP A 399 -1.69 1.03 10.67
CA TRP A 399 -0.75 1.33 11.75
C TRP A 399 -1.27 1.26 13.16
N GLY A 400 -0.29 1.09 14.06
CA GLY A 400 -0.45 1.07 15.51
C GLY A 400 -1.02 -0.26 15.96
N GLU A 401 -0.32 -0.94 16.87
CA GLU A 401 -0.87 -2.13 17.52
C GLU A 401 -1.83 -1.73 18.63
N ASP A 402 -2.85 -2.55 18.90
CA ASP A 402 -3.83 -2.29 19.96
C ASP A 402 -3.19 -2.23 21.37
N GLY A 403 -2.04 -2.89 21.55
CA GLY A 403 -1.29 -2.91 22.82
C GLY A 403 -0.30 -1.74 23.03
N GLU A 404 0.04 -0.97 21.99
CA GLU A 404 1.04 0.12 22.08
C GLU A 404 0.41 1.51 22.32
N LEU A 405 -0.92 1.60 22.36
CA LEU A 405 -1.65 2.86 22.27
C LEU A 405 -2.50 3.20 23.50
N GLU A 406 -2.20 2.65 24.67
CA GLU A 406 -2.89 2.97 25.93
C GLU A 406 -2.89 4.49 26.25
N ALA A 407 -1.97 5.27 25.67
CA ALA A 407 -1.90 6.72 25.85
C ALA A 407 -2.42 7.57 24.65
N GLN A 408 -2.64 6.98 23.45
CA GLN A 408 -2.95 7.74 22.22
C GLN A 408 -3.87 6.93 21.29
N HIS A 409 -5.15 6.82 21.63
CA HIS A 409 -6.17 6.25 20.74
C HIS A 409 -6.42 7.17 19.53
N ASP A 410 -5.67 6.98 18.43
CA ASP A 410 -5.96 7.62 17.14
C ASP A 410 -6.89 6.74 16.31
N GLY A 411 -8.20 6.87 16.55
CA GLY A 411 -9.24 6.12 15.85
C GLY A 411 -9.23 6.27 14.32
N ARG A 412 -8.61 7.33 13.79
CA ARG A 412 -8.53 7.61 12.35
C ARG A 412 -7.72 6.56 11.58
N ARG A 413 -6.98 5.66 12.27
CA ARG A 413 -6.38 4.48 11.63
C ARG A 413 -7.40 3.54 10.98
N PHE A 414 -8.65 3.55 11.44
CA PHE A 414 -9.73 2.73 10.88
C PHE A 414 -10.39 3.34 9.64
N ILE A 415 -9.91 4.48 9.13
CA ILE A 415 -10.30 4.99 7.80
C ILE A 415 -9.95 3.99 6.71
N TYR A 416 -8.89 3.21 6.92
CA TYR A 416 -8.61 2.03 6.13
C TYR A 416 -8.47 0.81 7.06
N PRO A 417 -9.56 0.06 7.29
CA PRO A 417 -9.65 -0.98 8.32
C PRO A 417 -9.15 -2.33 7.79
N SER A 418 -8.04 -2.33 7.07
CA SER A 418 -7.41 -3.53 6.53
C SER A 418 -5.90 -3.34 6.54
N SER A 419 -5.17 -4.43 6.27
CA SER A 419 -3.72 -4.41 6.35
C SER A 419 -3.09 -3.43 5.36
N LEU A 420 -1.85 -3.05 5.66
CA LEU A 420 -1.03 -2.31 4.71
C LEU A 420 -0.86 -3.05 3.37
N LEU A 421 -0.82 -4.39 3.38
CA LEU A 421 -0.63 -5.18 2.15
C LEU A 421 -1.86 -5.08 1.23
N TYR A 422 -3.05 -5.07 1.82
CA TYR A 422 -4.30 -4.73 1.15
C TYR A 422 -4.28 -3.32 0.57
N LEU A 423 -3.80 -2.33 1.32
CA LEU A 423 -3.69 -0.95 0.83
C LEU A 423 -2.77 -0.88 -0.40
N VAL A 424 -1.61 -1.53 -0.32
CA VAL A 424 -0.61 -1.55 -1.40
C VAL A 424 -1.18 -2.26 -2.63
N SER A 425 -1.75 -3.45 -2.46
CA SER A 425 -2.42 -4.22 -3.52
C SER A 425 -3.56 -3.43 -4.17
N GLY A 426 -4.40 -2.80 -3.35
CA GLY A 426 -5.61 -2.11 -3.80
C GLY A 426 -5.33 -0.79 -4.53
N ILE A 427 -4.36 0.00 -4.05
CA ILE A 427 -4.19 1.40 -4.45
C ILE A 427 -2.83 1.69 -5.09
N HIS A 428 -1.73 1.15 -4.54
CA HIS A 428 -0.39 1.70 -4.79
C HIS A 428 0.43 0.95 -5.85
N GLU A 429 0.05 -0.28 -6.20
CA GLU A 429 0.76 -1.02 -7.23
C GLU A 429 0.39 -0.60 -8.65
N SER A 430 1.42 -0.51 -9.48
CA SER A 430 1.32 -0.17 -10.89
C SER A 430 2.02 -1.23 -11.74
N THR A 431 1.48 -1.47 -12.93
CA THR A 431 2.02 -2.40 -13.93
C THR A 431 2.43 -1.63 -15.19
N GLY A 432 3.53 -2.04 -15.83
CA GLY A 432 4.02 -1.38 -17.04
C GLY A 432 5.52 -1.55 -17.21
N GLN A 433 6.03 -1.34 -18.43
CA GLN A 433 7.46 -1.33 -18.74
C GLN A 433 7.82 0.01 -19.39
N GLY A 434 9.03 0.52 -19.11
CA GLY A 434 9.58 1.67 -19.85
C GLY A 434 9.00 3.06 -19.50
N GLY A 435 8.48 3.25 -18.29
CA GLY A 435 7.97 4.56 -17.82
C GLY A 435 6.45 4.75 -17.91
N ASP A 436 5.77 3.92 -18.71
CA ASP A 436 4.30 3.88 -18.80
C ASP A 436 3.71 2.99 -17.69
N LEU A 437 3.79 3.46 -16.44
CA LEU A 437 3.16 2.78 -15.30
C LEU A 437 1.64 3.03 -15.31
N LYS A 438 0.88 1.94 -15.27
CA LYS A 438 -0.58 1.93 -15.16
C LYS A 438 -1.00 1.29 -13.85
N ASP A 439 -1.74 2.03 -13.03
CA ASP A 439 -2.23 1.52 -11.75
C ASP A 439 -3.25 0.42 -11.97
N ALA A 440 -3.12 -0.65 -11.19
CA ALA A 440 -3.98 -1.81 -11.28
C ALA A 440 -4.64 -2.07 -9.91
N PRO A 441 -5.97 -2.32 -9.86
CA PRO A 441 -6.63 -2.67 -8.61
C PRO A 441 -6.16 -4.04 -8.15
N ASP A 442 -6.16 -4.26 -6.84
CA ASP A 442 -6.03 -5.59 -6.19
C ASP A 442 -4.87 -6.42 -6.78
N MET A 443 -3.70 -5.81 -6.89
CA MET A 443 -2.54 -6.41 -7.52
C MET A 443 -2.03 -7.64 -6.76
N PRO A 444 -1.78 -8.77 -7.44
CA PRO A 444 -1.23 -9.95 -6.80
C PRO A 444 0.15 -9.70 -6.18
N LEU A 445 0.18 -9.71 -4.84
CA LEU A 445 1.40 -9.67 -4.03
C LEU A 445 1.61 -11.02 -3.34
N LEU A 446 2.85 -11.50 -3.31
CA LEU A 446 3.21 -12.65 -2.50
C LEU A 446 2.89 -12.36 -1.03
N GLY A 447 2.54 -13.40 -0.28
CA GLY A 447 2.17 -13.29 1.14
C GLY A 447 0.66 -13.18 1.38
N MET A 448 -0.13 -12.81 0.37
CA MET A 448 -1.60 -12.73 0.46
C MET A 448 -2.25 -14.08 0.06
N GLU A 449 -2.90 -14.75 1.02
CA GLU A 449 -3.58 -16.05 0.79
C GLU A 449 -4.59 -16.01 -0.37
N ARG A 450 -5.32 -14.89 -0.54
CA ARG A 450 -6.39 -14.76 -1.54
C ARG A 450 -5.94 -15.10 -2.96
N PHE A 451 -4.72 -14.73 -3.34
CA PHE A 451 -4.23 -14.99 -4.70
C PHE A 451 -3.75 -16.42 -4.91
N HIS A 452 -3.43 -17.14 -3.83
CA HIS A 452 -3.22 -18.58 -3.88
C HIS A 452 -4.55 -19.30 -4.09
N ALA A 453 -5.58 -18.97 -3.29
CA ALA A 453 -6.89 -19.62 -3.33
C ALA A 453 -7.66 -19.35 -4.64
N LEU A 454 -7.58 -18.14 -5.19
CA LEU A 454 -8.23 -17.79 -6.46
C LEU A 454 -7.71 -18.61 -7.65
N ARG A 455 -6.46 -19.08 -7.60
CA ARG A 455 -5.87 -19.92 -8.66
C ARG A 455 -6.48 -21.32 -8.68
N GLU A 456 -6.75 -21.89 -7.51
CA GLU A 456 -7.38 -23.22 -7.38
C GLU A 456 -8.82 -23.24 -7.92
N MET A 457 -9.52 -22.10 -7.86
CA MET A 457 -10.87 -21.95 -8.40
C MET A 457 -10.92 -21.81 -9.93
N CYS A 458 -9.82 -21.38 -10.57
CA CYS A 458 -9.73 -21.24 -12.04
C CYS A 458 -9.18 -22.49 -12.75
N THR A 459 -8.63 -23.45 -12.00
CA THR A 459 -8.09 -24.72 -12.53
C THR A 459 -9.04 -25.90 -12.38
N ASN A 460 -10.22 -25.69 -11.81
CA ASN A 460 -11.36 -26.62 -11.80
C ASN A 460 -12.47 -26.07 -12.70
#